data_AF-A0A539D1B9-F1
#
_entry.id   AF-A0A539D1B9-F1
#
_cell.length_a   1.000
_cell.length_b   1.000
_cell.length_c   1.000
_cell.angle_alpha   90.00
_cell.angle_beta   90.00
_cell.angle_gamma   90.00
#
_symmetry.space_group_name_H-M   'P 1'
#
loop_
_entity.id
_entity.type
_entity.pdbx_description
1 polymer ?
#
loop_
_entity_poly.entity_id
_entity_poly.type
_entity_poly.pdbx_seq_one_letter_code
_entity_poly.pdbx_strand_id
1 'polypeptide(L)'
;MLREKTTLRAVAIGAAVCAGVGAICASLVLLGNPGNMGICGACFLRDIAGAVGFIQTGKGPACFRPEVAGVMLGALGLALLRRNFTARSGSHAVTRFVFGIWMAIAALVFLGCPFRLLQRLGGGDLNAWIALPGFVAGVAAAMLFERNGYHIGATQKSPAPVGILGPLAVVAVGAIYMKGGLLLGPGPNAEPGTPPPHAPWVWALVLAVLGGAALSASGFCVINAVRQLFQRGKKAMLISTVALVAAYAVVLLVAGKLNVSVDGQPIAHSDHVASAL
;
A
#
# COMPACT_ATOMS: atom_id res chain seq x y z
N MET A 1 -12.30 -3.83 -12.78
CA MET A 1 -12.37 -5.17 -13.39
C MET A 1 -12.75 -6.25 -12.37
N LEU A 2 -12.03 -6.37 -11.26
CA LEU A 2 -12.29 -7.40 -10.23
C LEU A 2 -13.54 -7.12 -9.36
N ARG A 3 -14.06 -5.88 -9.37
CA ARG A 3 -15.18 -5.42 -8.54
C ARG A 3 -16.57 -5.71 -9.12
N GLU A 4 -16.71 -5.82 -10.44
CA GLU A 4 -18.01 -5.86 -11.13
C GLU A 4 -18.33 -7.16 -11.87
N LYS A 5 -17.34 -7.90 -12.38
CA LYS A 5 -17.58 -9.08 -13.24
C LYS A 5 -16.77 -10.29 -12.77
N THR A 6 -17.44 -11.36 -12.35
CA THR A 6 -16.84 -12.66 -11.99
C THR A 6 -16.85 -13.63 -13.17
N THR A 7 -16.39 -13.20 -14.34
CA THR A 7 -16.10 -14.14 -15.44
C THR A 7 -14.69 -14.70 -15.27
N LEU A 8 -14.47 -15.97 -15.63
CA LEU A 8 -13.16 -16.62 -15.55
C LEU A 8 -12.04 -15.81 -16.21
N ARG A 9 -12.32 -15.19 -17.38
CA ARG A 9 -11.38 -14.30 -18.07
C ARG A 9 -11.04 -13.04 -17.27
N ALA A 10 -12.03 -12.42 -16.62
CA ALA A 10 -11.79 -11.23 -15.79
C ALA A 10 -10.96 -11.56 -14.53
N VAL A 11 -11.17 -12.76 -13.96
CA VAL A 11 -10.35 -13.26 -12.85
C VAL A 11 -8.91 -13.51 -13.29
N ALA A 12 -8.70 -14.18 -14.43
CA ALA A 12 -7.37 -14.45 -14.97
C ALA A 12 -6.60 -13.15 -15.28
N ILE A 13 -7.25 -12.20 -15.96
CA ILE A 13 -6.64 -10.88 -16.25
C ILE A 13 -6.33 -10.13 -14.95
N GLY A 14 -7.25 -10.12 -13.99
CA GLY A 14 -7.03 -9.47 -12.71
C GLY A 14 -5.90 -10.09 -11.90
N ALA A 15 -5.78 -11.42 -11.91
CA ALA A 15 -4.69 -12.14 -11.28
C ALA A 15 -3.34 -11.85 -11.96
N ALA A 16 -3.30 -11.82 -13.30
CA ALA A 16 -2.10 -11.48 -14.06
C ALA A 16 -1.64 -10.04 -13.77
N VAL A 17 -2.56 -9.08 -13.72
CA VAL A 17 -2.25 -7.69 -13.36
C VAL A 17 -1.71 -7.61 -11.92
N CYS A 18 -2.32 -8.32 -10.97
CA CYS A 18 -1.83 -8.33 -9.58
C CYS A 18 -0.49 -9.04 -9.41
N ALA A 19 -0.23 -10.10 -10.19
CA ALA A 19 1.09 -10.73 -10.29
C ALA A 19 2.14 -9.74 -10.80
N GLY A 20 1.81 -8.96 -11.84
CA GLY A 20 2.66 -7.87 -12.32
C GLY A 20 2.97 -6.82 -11.25
N VAL A 21 1.97 -6.44 -10.44
CA VAL A 21 2.19 -5.54 -9.29
C VAL A 21 3.10 -6.19 -8.23
N GLY A 22 2.93 -7.48 -7.97
CA GLY A 22 3.82 -8.25 -7.08
C GLY A 22 5.28 -8.22 -7.57
N ALA A 23 5.49 -8.44 -8.88
CA ALA A 23 6.81 -8.37 -9.50
C ALA A 23 7.42 -6.97 -9.40
N ILE A 24 6.62 -5.92 -9.64
CA ILE A 24 7.02 -4.52 -9.46
C ILE A 24 7.48 -4.28 -8.02
N CYS A 25 6.70 -4.74 -7.03
CA CYS A 25 7.07 -4.56 -5.62
C CYS A 25 8.38 -5.28 -5.28
N ALA A 26 8.58 -6.51 -5.77
CA ALA A 26 9.84 -7.24 -5.55
C ALA A 26 11.02 -6.53 -6.22
N SER A 27 10.84 -6.04 -7.45
CA SER A 27 11.87 -5.28 -8.16
C SER A 27 12.29 -4.00 -7.42
N LEU A 28 11.34 -3.29 -6.82
CA LEU A 28 11.64 -2.11 -5.99
C LEU A 28 12.50 -2.46 -4.77
N VAL A 29 12.21 -3.59 -4.12
CA VAL A 29 13.04 -4.11 -3.01
C VAL A 29 14.44 -4.49 -3.50
N LEU A 30 14.56 -5.14 -4.67
CA LEU A 30 15.86 -5.48 -5.26
C LEU A 30 16.70 -4.23 -5.60
N LEU A 31 16.05 -3.14 -5.98
CA LEU A 31 16.66 -1.86 -6.33
C LEU A 31 17.06 -0.99 -5.13
N GLY A 32 16.80 -1.41 -3.89
CA GLY A 32 17.28 -0.72 -2.69
C GLY A 32 16.19 -0.23 -1.73
N ASN A 33 14.91 -0.53 -1.98
CA ASN A 33 13.90 -0.30 -0.96
C ASN A 33 14.08 -1.23 0.24
N PRO A 34 13.64 -0.80 1.45
CA PRO A 34 13.71 -1.63 2.64
C PRO A 34 13.03 -2.99 2.39
N GLY A 35 13.61 -4.05 2.95
CA GLY A 35 13.11 -5.39 2.70
C GLY A 35 11.64 -5.54 3.12
N ASN A 36 10.89 -6.32 2.35
CA ASN A 36 9.44 -6.49 2.47
C ASN A 36 8.63 -5.17 2.34
N MET A 37 9.20 -4.14 1.72
CA MET A 37 8.55 -2.85 1.43
C MET A 37 8.82 -2.37 -0.01
N GLY A 38 8.22 -2.99 -1.01
CA GLY A 38 8.22 -2.50 -2.39
C GLY A 38 7.36 -1.24 -2.54
N ILE A 39 6.05 -1.38 -2.39
CA ILE A 39 5.10 -0.27 -2.31
C ILE A 39 4.42 -0.33 -0.95
N CYS A 40 4.51 0.70 -0.13
CA CYS A 40 3.86 0.72 1.18
C CYS A 40 3.19 2.06 1.48
N GLY A 41 1.85 2.09 1.51
CA GLY A 41 1.12 3.31 1.82
C GLY A 41 1.42 3.89 3.22
N ALA A 42 1.29 3.08 4.27
CA ALA A 42 1.40 3.57 5.64
C ALA A 42 2.83 3.99 6.02
N CYS A 43 3.82 3.14 5.77
CA CYS A 43 5.21 3.44 6.11
C CYS A 43 5.72 4.63 5.29
N PHE A 44 5.43 4.71 3.99
CA PHE A 44 5.89 5.83 3.18
C PHE A 44 5.20 7.15 3.53
N LEU A 45 3.91 7.14 3.92
CA LEU A 45 3.25 8.34 4.43
C LEU A 45 3.85 8.82 5.75
N ARG A 46 4.24 7.89 6.65
CA ARG A 46 5.00 8.24 7.86
C ARG A 46 6.35 8.84 7.52
N ASP A 47 7.08 8.26 6.57
CA ASP A 47 8.41 8.75 6.17
C ASP A 47 8.31 10.16 5.55
N ILE A 48 7.28 10.42 4.72
CA ILE A 48 6.96 11.74 4.18
C ILE A 48 6.56 12.71 5.30
N ALA A 49 5.76 12.30 6.27
CA ALA A 49 5.39 13.14 7.42
C ALA A 49 6.61 13.50 8.28
N GLY A 50 7.58 12.59 8.41
CA GLY A 50 8.89 12.86 9.01
C GLY A 50 9.69 13.88 8.19
N ALA A 51 9.70 13.76 6.86
CA ALA A 51 10.39 14.70 5.98
C ALA A 51 9.80 16.12 6.00
N VAL A 52 8.49 16.24 6.16
CA VAL A 52 7.79 17.54 6.31
C VAL A 52 7.95 18.14 7.71
N GLY A 53 8.51 17.39 8.67
CA GLY A 53 8.72 17.87 10.03
C GLY A 53 7.47 17.81 10.92
N PHE A 54 6.41 17.10 10.50
CA PHE A 54 5.23 16.87 11.34
C PHE A 54 5.52 15.90 12.49
N ILE A 55 6.52 15.03 12.35
CA ILE A 55 6.93 14.06 13.37
C ILE A 55 8.33 14.46 13.87
N GLN A 56 8.38 15.22 14.97
CA GLN A 56 9.61 15.81 15.50
C GLN A 56 10.47 14.87 16.37
N THR A 57 10.08 13.60 16.54
CA THR A 57 10.73 12.71 17.51
C THR A 57 12.09 12.15 17.07
N GLY A 58 12.63 12.51 15.89
CA GLY A 58 14.01 12.19 15.47
C GLY A 58 14.36 10.69 15.33
N LYS A 59 13.41 9.79 15.64
CA LYS A 59 13.59 8.33 15.67
C LYS A 59 12.94 7.62 14.49
N GLY A 60 12.28 8.36 13.60
CA GLY A 60 11.66 7.84 12.37
C GLY A 60 12.48 8.20 11.13
N PRO A 61 12.51 7.34 10.10
CA PRO A 61 13.18 7.66 8.84
C PRO A 61 12.47 8.84 8.15
N ALA A 62 13.10 10.01 8.15
CA ALA A 62 12.62 11.19 7.43
C ALA A 62 13.15 11.13 6.00
N CYS A 63 12.31 10.76 5.03
CA CYS A 63 12.65 10.77 3.62
C CYS A 63 11.39 10.88 2.77
N PHE A 64 11.43 11.71 1.74
CA PHE A 64 10.33 11.77 0.78
C PHE A 64 10.37 10.55 -0.14
N ARG A 65 9.29 9.78 -0.15
CA ARG A 65 9.15 8.54 -0.91
C ARG A 65 8.42 8.80 -2.24
N PRO A 66 9.12 8.86 -3.39
CA PRO A 66 8.50 9.16 -4.68
C PRO A 66 7.47 8.11 -5.13
N GLU A 67 7.48 6.92 -4.52
CA GLU A 67 6.51 5.86 -4.78
C GLU A 67 5.07 6.28 -4.46
N VAL A 68 4.86 7.07 -3.41
CA VAL A 68 3.52 7.54 -3.05
C VAL A 68 2.98 8.47 -4.13
N ALA A 69 3.80 9.41 -4.59
CA ALA A 69 3.47 10.30 -5.70
C ALA A 69 3.21 9.50 -6.99
N GLY A 70 4.07 8.53 -7.29
CA GLY A 70 3.94 7.66 -8.46
C GLY A 70 2.64 6.86 -8.46
N VAL A 71 2.28 6.22 -7.34
CA VAL A 71 1.02 5.47 -7.22
C VAL A 71 -0.20 6.38 -7.43
N MET A 72 -0.19 7.57 -6.83
CA MET A 72 -1.28 8.55 -6.99
C MET A 72 -1.40 9.06 -8.44
N LEU A 73 -0.27 9.40 -9.07
CA LEU A 73 -0.22 9.87 -10.45
C LEU A 73 -0.63 8.79 -11.44
N GLY A 74 -0.17 7.54 -11.24
CA GLY A 74 -0.57 6.41 -12.08
C GLY A 74 -2.06 6.11 -12.00
N ALA A 75 -2.62 6.15 -10.78
CA ALA A 75 -4.05 5.97 -10.58
C ALA A 75 -4.89 7.10 -11.20
N LEU A 76 -4.46 8.36 -11.02
CA LEU A 76 -5.11 9.54 -11.60
C LEU A 76 -5.01 9.54 -13.12
N GLY A 77 -3.83 9.31 -13.67
CA GLY A 77 -3.57 9.27 -15.11
C GLY A 77 -4.43 8.23 -15.82
N LEU A 78 -4.55 7.02 -15.25
CA LEU A 78 -5.44 6.01 -15.80
C LEU A 78 -6.92 6.39 -15.70
N ALA A 79 -7.35 7.03 -14.61
CA ALA A 79 -8.74 7.48 -14.45
C ALA A 79 -9.10 8.56 -15.48
N LEU A 80 -8.18 9.49 -15.74
CA LEU A 80 -8.31 10.53 -16.78
C LEU A 80 -8.32 9.92 -18.19
N LEU A 81 -7.41 8.99 -18.48
CA LEU A 81 -7.35 8.30 -19.78
C LEU A 81 -8.63 7.53 -20.08
N ARG A 82 -9.22 6.90 -19.06
CA ARG A 82 -10.50 6.18 -19.18
C ARG A 82 -11.72 7.10 -19.20
N ARG A 83 -11.54 8.42 -19.08
CA ARG A 83 -12.61 9.43 -19.00
C ARG A 83 -13.68 9.14 -17.91
N ASN A 84 -13.30 8.37 -16.89
CA ASN A 84 -14.19 7.93 -15.81
C ASN A 84 -13.82 8.58 -14.48
N PHE A 85 -13.12 9.72 -14.52
CA PHE A 85 -12.77 10.46 -13.32
C PHE A 85 -14.02 11.09 -12.70
N THR A 86 -14.40 10.57 -11.53
CA THR A 86 -15.45 11.16 -10.70
C THR A 86 -14.86 11.52 -9.35
N ALA A 87 -14.73 12.83 -9.07
CA ALA A 87 -14.38 13.29 -7.73
C ALA A 87 -15.55 12.96 -6.78
N ARG A 88 -15.18 12.44 -5.60
CA ARG A 88 -16.11 11.89 -4.62
C ARG A 88 -15.70 12.37 -3.24
N SER A 89 -16.67 12.83 -2.47
CA SER A 89 -16.47 13.25 -1.08
C SER A 89 -17.49 12.55 -0.18
N GLY A 90 -17.08 12.17 1.03
CA GLY A 90 -17.91 11.41 1.95
C GLY A 90 -18.71 12.30 2.91
N SER A 91 -19.93 11.89 3.28
CA SER A 91 -20.73 12.55 4.33
C SER A 91 -20.24 12.22 5.76
N HIS A 92 -20.23 13.16 6.70
CA HIS A 92 -19.60 12.99 8.04
C HIS A 92 -18.06 12.95 7.99
N ALA A 93 -17.46 14.14 7.79
CA ALA A 93 -16.00 14.30 7.72
C ALA A 93 -15.30 13.91 9.02
N VAL A 94 -15.86 14.25 10.18
CA VAL A 94 -15.27 13.97 11.50
C VAL A 94 -15.09 12.47 11.73
N THR A 95 -16.13 11.67 11.48
CA THR A 95 -16.05 10.20 11.65
C THR A 95 -15.00 9.58 10.75
N ARG A 96 -14.93 10.00 9.47
CA ARG A 96 -13.90 9.52 8.54
C ARG A 96 -12.50 9.93 8.96
N PHE A 97 -12.34 11.15 9.49
CA PHE A 97 -11.07 11.65 9.99
C PHE A 97 -10.59 10.84 11.20
N VAL A 98 -11.46 10.62 12.20
CA VAL A 98 -11.15 9.82 13.39
C VAL A 98 -10.79 8.37 13.02
N PHE A 99 -11.51 7.75 12.09
CA PHE A 99 -11.13 6.42 11.60
C PHE A 99 -9.81 6.41 10.81
N GLY A 100 -9.51 7.48 10.09
CA GLY A 100 -8.20 7.66 9.45
C GLY A 100 -7.07 7.70 10.47
N ILE A 101 -7.24 8.41 11.59
CA ILE A 101 -6.27 8.46 12.69
C ILE A 101 -6.07 7.07 13.28
N TRP A 102 -7.14 6.37 13.65
CA TRP A 102 -7.05 5.02 14.22
C TRP A 102 -6.43 4.02 13.26
N MET A 103 -6.75 4.10 11.97
CA MET A 103 -6.12 3.28 10.93
C MET A 103 -4.62 3.56 10.82
N ALA A 104 -4.20 4.83 10.90
CA ALA A 104 -2.80 5.21 10.86
C ALA A 104 -2.04 4.70 12.11
N ILE A 105 -2.61 4.87 13.30
CA ILE A 105 -2.03 4.36 14.55
C ILE A 105 -1.88 2.84 14.47
N ALA A 106 -2.95 2.12 14.13
CA ALA A 106 -2.92 0.66 14.02
C ALA A 106 -1.88 0.19 12.97
N ALA A 107 -1.85 0.79 11.78
CA ALA A 107 -0.88 0.42 10.75
C ALA A 107 0.58 0.65 11.17
N LEU A 108 0.84 1.62 12.05
CA LEU A 108 2.17 1.89 12.59
C LEU A 108 2.53 0.97 13.77
N VAL A 109 1.58 0.71 14.67
CA VAL A 109 1.77 -0.19 15.82
C VAL A 109 1.99 -1.64 15.37
N PHE A 110 1.28 -2.09 14.33
CA PHE A 110 1.46 -3.42 13.74
C PHE A 110 2.50 -3.46 12.61
N LEU A 111 3.20 -2.33 12.41
CA LEU A 111 4.24 -2.13 11.39
C LEU A 111 3.84 -2.67 10.01
N GLY A 112 2.61 -2.38 9.58
CA GLY A 112 2.15 -2.82 8.28
C GLY A 112 0.81 -2.23 7.87
N CYS A 113 0.74 -1.83 6.61
CA CYS A 113 -0.53 -1.76 5.91
C CYS A 113 -0.90 -3.16 5.35
N PRO A 114 -2.16 -3.40 4.97
CA PRO A 114 -2.58 -4.67 4.38
C PRO A 114 -1.74 -5.07 3.16
N PHE A 115 -1.23 -4.08 2.43
CA PHE A 115 -0.40 -4.33 1.26
C PHE A 115 1.05 -4.73 1.62
N ARG A 116 1.60 -4.20 2.72
CA ARG A 116 2.89 -4.63 3.28
C ARG A 116 2.79 -6.05 3.83
N LEU A 117 1.67 -6.42 4.44
CA LEU A 117 1.44 -7.79 4.92
C LEU A 117 1.60 -8.81 3.78
N LEU A 118 1.05 -8.53 2.59
CA LEU A 118 1.20 -9.41 1.42
C LEU A 118 2.65 -9.54 0.95
N GLN A 119 3.41 -8.45 0.97
CA GLN A 119 4.83 -8.47 0.59
C GLN A 119 5.69 -9.19 1.63
N ARG A 120 5.36 -9.08 2.92
CA ARG A 120 6.00 -9.86 3.99
C ARG A 120 5.73 -11.36 3.81
N LEU A 121 4.48 -11.74 3.53
CA LEU A 121 4.12 -13.13 3.20
C LEU A 121 4.89 -13.64 1.97
N GLY A 122 4.99 -12.83 0.92
CA GLY A 122 5.75 -13.19 -0.28
C GLY A 122 7.27 -13.18 -0.07
N GLY A 123 7.77 -12.40 0.90
CA GLY A 123 9.19 -12.32 1.26
C GLY A 123 9.67 -13.45 2.17
N GLY A 124 8.79 -14.35 2.59
CA GLY A 124 9.12 -15.45 3.49
C GLY A 124 9.07 -15.08 4.98
N ASP A 125 8.43 -13.97 5.35
CA ASP A 125 8.25 -13.58 6.76
C ASP A 125 7.25 -14.48 7.47
N LEU A 126 7.73 -15.33 8.38
CA LEU A 126 6.85 -16.20 9.14
C LEU A 126 6.00 -15.43 10.16
N ASN A 127 6.46 -14.26 10.63
CA ASN A 127 5.67 -13.40 11.52
C ASN A 127 4.43 -12.82 10.80
N ALA A 128 4.47 -12.70 9.48
CA ALA A 128 3.31 -12.25 8.71
C ALA A 128 2.17 -13.27 8.75
N TRP A 129 2.46 -14.56 8.92
CA TRP A 129 1.44 -15.59 9.12
C TRP A 129 0.77 -15.48 10.49
N ILE A 130 1.50 -15.02 11.51
CA ILE A 130 0.97 -14.77 12.86
C ILE A 130 0.06 -13.53 12.86
N ALA A 131 0.38 -12.51 12.07
CA ALA A 131 -0.43 -11.30 11.93
C ALA A 131 -1.68 -11.47 11.05
N LEU A 132 -1.70 -12.48 10.18
CA LEU A 132 -2.82 -12.71 9.27
C LEU A 132 -4.14 -13.02 10.00
N PRO A 133 -4.20 -13.90 11.03
CA PRO A 133 -5.38 -14.10 11.87
C PRO A 133 -5.94 -12.82 12.48
N GLY A 134 -5.09 -11.95 13.04
CA GLY A 134 -5.50 -10.66 13.61
C GLY A 134 -6.18 -9.77 12.56
N PHE A 135 -5.58 -9.67 11.37
CA PHE A 135 -6.19 -8.94 10.25
C PHE A 135 -7.52 -9.56 9.79
N VAL A 136 -7.63 -10.89 9.73
CA VAL A 136 -8.86 -11.60 9.37
C VAL A 136 -9.96 -11.39 10.42
N ALA A 137 -9.62 -11.47 11.71
CA ALA A 137 -10.53 -11.24 12.82
C ALA A 137 -11.05 -9.80 12.84
N GLY A 138 -10.18 -8.81 12.62
CA GLY A 138 -10.58 -7.40 12.52
C GLY A 138 -11.56 -7.14 11.37
N VAL A 139 -11.34 -7.75 10.20
CA VAL A 139 -12.30 -7.67 9.08
C VAL A 139 -13.61 -8.38 9.40
N ALA A 140 -13.56 -9.53 10.09
CA ALA A 140 -14.76 -10.25 10.52
C ALA A 140 -15.61 -9.43 11.51
N ALA A 141 -14.97 -8.79 12.49
CA ALA A 141 -15.63 -7.88 13.43
C ALA A 141 -16.27 -6.69 12.69
N ALA A 142 -15.54 -6.07 11.75
CA ALA A 142 -16.08 -4.98 10.94
C ALA A 142 -17.32 -5.41 10.12
N MET A 143 -17.32 -6.61 9.56
CA MET A 143 -18.50 -7.15 8.86
C MET A 143 -19.68 -7.40 9.79
N LEU A 144 -19.44 -7.79 11.05
CA LEU A 144 -20.50 -7.99 12.03
C LEU A 144 -21.19 -6.66 12.35
N PHE A 145 -20.42 -5.59 12.59
CA PHE A 145 -20.98 -4.25 12.79
C PHE A 145 -21.76 -3.75 11.58
N GLU A 146 -21.25 -3.96 10.36
CA GLU A 146 -21.96 -3.59 9.14
C GLU A 146 -23.26 -4.37 8.94
N ARG A 147 -23.30 -5.66 9.32
CA ARG A 147 -24.53 -6.46 9.30
C ARG A 147 -25.56 -5.98 10.33
N ASN A 148 -25.10 -5.39 11.43
CA ASN A 148 -25.94 -4.80 12.46
C ASN A 148 -26.42 -3.37 12.12
N GLY A 149 -26.24 -2.92 10.87
CA GLY A 149 -26.75 -1.63 10.37
C GLY A 149 -25.75 -0.47 10.45
N TYR A 150 -24.49 -0.73 10.81
CA TYR A 150 -23.47 0.31 10.79
C TYR A 150 -23.05 0.66 9.36
N HIS A 151 -23.32 1.90 8.93
CA HIS A 151 -22.87 2.42 7.64
C HIS A 151 -22.30 3.82 7.78
N ILE A 152 -21.08 4.02 7.26
CA ILE A 152 -20.50 5.36 7.12
C ILE A 152 -21.19 5.99 5.91
N GLY A 153 -21.95 7.07 6.14
CA GLY A 153 -22.88 7.66 5.18
C GLY A 153 -22.36 7.84 3.74
N ALA A 154 -23.30 7.98 2.80
CA ALA A 154 -23.05 7.90 1.37
C ALA A 154 -21.93 8.83 0.88
N THR A 155 -21.18 8.36 -0.11
CA THR A 155 -20.20 9.18 -0.84
C THR A 155 -20.91 9.89 -1.98
N GLN A 156 -20.85 11.22 -1.99
CA GLN A 156 -21.48 12.06 -3.01
C GLN A 156 -20.48 12.51 -4.07
N LYS A 157 -20.99 12.83 -5.27
CA LYS A 157 -20.18 13.45 -6.33
C LYS A 157 -19.77 14.85 -5.86
N SER A 158 -18.50 15.16 -6.02
CA SER A 158 -17.89 16.42 -5.62
C SER A 158 -17.26 17.08 -6.85
N PRO A 159 -17.07 18.42 -6.89
CA PRO A 159 -16.42 19.06 -8.01
C PRO A 159 -15.00 18.53 -8.22
N ALA A 160 -14.57 18.47 -9.49
CA ALA A 160 -13.29 17.89 -9.90
C ALA A 160 -12.05 18.40 -9.12
N PRO A 161 -11.95 19.70 -8.76
CA PRO A 161 -10.80 20.20 -7.99
C PRO A 161 -10.61 19.50 -6.64
N VAL A 162 -11.69 19.11 -5.96
CA VAL A 162 -11.64 18.42 -4.66
C VAL A 162 -10.94 17.06 -4.78
N GLY A 163 -11.16 16.36 -5.90
CA GLY A 163 -10.52 15.06 -6.15
C GLY A 163 -9.06 15.16 -6.61
N ILE A 164 -8.68 16.28 -7.24
CA ILE A 164 -7.32 16.50 -7.75
C ILE A 164 -6.39 17.06 -6.66
N LEU A 165 -6.95 17.71 -5.64
CA LEU A 165 -6.19 18.33 -4.55
C LEU A 165 -5.23 17.37 -3.85
N GLY A 166 -5.66 16.13 -3.59
CA GLY A 166 -4.84 15.12 -2.92
C GLY A 166 -3.57 14.76 -3.71
N PRO A 167 -3.69 14.25 -4.95
CA PRO A 167 -2.55 14.00 -5.82
C PRO A 167 -1.68 15.25 -6.04
N LEU A 168 -2.29 16.42 -6.22
CA LEU A 168 -1.58 17.68 -6.42
C LEU A 168 -0.73 18.06 -5.21
N ALA A 169 -1.27 17.92 -3.99
CA ALA A 169 -0.54 18.21 -2.76
C ALA A 169 0.71 17.34 -2.62
N VAL A 170 0.60 16.03 -2.91
CA VAL A 170 1.76 15.11 -2.83
C VAL A 170 2.81 15.47 -3.89
N VAL A 171 2.39 15.83 -5.10
CA VAL A 171 3.32 16.30 -6.15
C VAL A 171 3.97 17.63 -5.77
N ALA A 172 3.22 18.55 -5.18
CA ALA A 172 3.76 19.84 -4.72
C ALA A 172 4.81 19.64 -3.63
N VAL A 173 4.56 18.77 -2.64
CA VAL A 173 5.55 18.41 -1.61
C VAL A 173 6.79 17.78 -2.25
N GLY A 174 6.61 16.88 -3.22
CA GLY A 174 7.74 16.29 -3.96
C GLY A 174 8.54 17.33 -4.77
N ALA A 175 7.87 18.30 -5.39
CA ALA A 175 8.54 19.38 -6.12
C ALA A 175 9.32 20.33 -5.18
N ILE A 176 8.78 20.61 -4.00
CA ILE A 176 9.48 21.37 -2.94
C ILE A 176 10.71 20.59 -2.47
N TYR A 177 10.60 19.27 -2.32
CA TYR A 177 11.71 18.41 -1.94
C TYR A 177 12.86 18.45 -2.96
N MET A 178 12.52 18.34 -4.25
CA MET A 178 13.50 18.35 -5.34
C MET A 178 14.26 19.68 -5.46
N LYS A 179 13.67 20.80 -5.02
CA LYS A 179 14.30 22.13 -5.04
C LYS A 179 15.34 22.33 -3.91
N GLY A 180 15.49 21.36 -3.01
CA GLY A 180 16.61 21.26 -2.07
C GLY A 180 16.67 22.39 -1.06
N GLY A 181 16.16 22.19 0.16
CA GLY A 181 16.47 23.08 1.28
C GLY A 181 15.44 23.18 2.41
N LEU A 182 14.21 22.71 2.22
CA LEU A 182 13.15 22.90 3.23
C LEU A 182 12.69 21.64 3.97
N LEU A 183 12.92 20.46 3.38
CA LEU A 183 12.43 19.19 3.92
C LEU A 183 13.57 18.36 4.51
N LEU A 184 13.31 17.70 5.63
CA LEU A 184 14.26 16.87 6.36
C LEU A 184 14.46 15.53 5.62
N GLY A 185 15.70 15.06 5.49
CA GLY A 185 16.02 13.74 4.93
C GLY A 185 17.05 13.73 3.79
N PRO A 186 17.50 12.54 3.35
CA PRO A 186 18.49 12.40 2.28
C PRO A 186 17.91 12.85 0.94
N GLY A 187 18.45 13.94 0.39
CA GLY A 187 18.01 14.50 -0.89
C GLY A 187 18.15 13.53 -2.07
N PRO A 188 17.67 13.90 -3.27
CA PRO A 188 17.69 13.02 -4.46
C PRO A 188 19.08 12.53 -4.88
N ASN A 189 20.14 13.22 -4.43
CA ASN A 189 21.55 12.93 -4.71
C ASN A 189 22.26 12.18 -3.56
N ALA A 190 21.52 11.66 -2.58
CA ALA A 190 22.11 10.90 -1.50
C ALA A 190 22.71 9.58 -2.01
N GLU A 191 23.87 9.20 -1.45
CA GLU A 191 24.60 8.02 -1.87
C GLU A 191 23.77 6.74 -1.63
N PRO A 192 23.82 5.75 -2.56
CA PRO A 192 23.17 4.46 -2.35
C PRO A 192 23.66 3.81 -1.04
N GLY A 193 22.76 3.71 -0.04
CA GLY A 193 23.09 3.16 1.27
C GLY A 193 22.99 4.15 2.43
N THR A 194 22.76 5.45 2.18
CA THR A 194 22.46 6.39 3.27
C THR A 194 21.12 6.02 3.93
N PRO A 195 21.06 5.83 5.26
CA PRO A 195 19.79 5.59 5.93
C PRO A 195 18.90 6.84 5.84
N PRO A 196 17.60 6.70 5.57
CA PRO A 196 16.88 5.45 5.29
C PRO A 196 17.09 4.89 3.87
N PRO A 197 17.15 3.55 3.72
CA PRO A 197 17.34 2.90 2.42
C PRO A 197 16.20 3.29 1.45
N HIS A 198 16.56 3.64 0.22
CA HIS A 198 15.62 3.99 -0.83
C HIS A 198 16.11 3.47 -2.18
N ALA A 199 15.17 3.07 -3.03
CA ALA A 199 15.46 2.80 -4.43
C ALA A 199 15.82 4.10 -5.18
N PRO A 200 16.52 4.03 -6.32
CA PRO A 200 16.74 5.17 -7.19
C PRO A 200 15.41 5.84 -7.57
N TRP A 201 15.33 7.15 -7.39
CA TRP A 201 14.08 7.92 -7.44
C TRP A 201 13.33 7.78 -8.77
N VAL A 202 14.05 7.75 -9.89
CA VAL A 202 13.47 7.60 -11.23
C VAL A 202 12.78 6.25 -11.36
N TRP A 203 13.46 5.17 -10.96
CA TRP A 203 12.90 3.83 -11.02
C TRP A 203 11.75 3.65 -10.04
N ALA A 204 11.87 4.21 -8.83
CA ALA A 204 10.80 4.24 -7.85
C ALA A 204 9.54 4.92 -8.39
N LEU A 205 9.67 6.07 -9.04
CA LEU A 205 8.56 6.80 -9.65
C LEU A 205 7.93 6.02 -10.81
N VAL A 206 8.73 5.54 -11.78
CA VAL A 206 8.23 4.82 -12.96
C VAL A 206 7.47 3.56 -12.57
N LEU A 207 8.08 2.73 -11.71
CA LEU A 207 7.47 1.49 -11.24
C LEU A 207 6.23 1.74 -10.39
N ALA A 208 6.23 2.80 -9.57
CA ALA A 208 5.06 3.19 -8.79
C ALA A 208 3.91 3.74 -9.66
N VAL A 209 4.20 4.47 -10.75
CA VAL A 209 3.19 4.90 -11.73
C VAL A 209 2.55 3.70 -12.41
N LEU A 210 3.35 2.74 -12.87
CA LEU A 210 2.86 1.50 -13.46
C LEU A 210 2.03 0.68 -12.45
N GLY A 211 2.53 0.53 -11.22
CA GLY A 211 1.84 -0.17 -10.14
C GLY A 211 0.52 0.51 -9.75
N GLY A 212 0.50 1.84 -9.63
CA GLY A 212 -0.70 2.62 -9.32
C GLY A 212 -1.76 2.54 -10.42
N ALA A 213 -1.35 2.61 -11.68
CA ALA A 213 -2.24 2.39 -12.81
C ALA A 213 -2.81 0.96 -12.80
N ALA A 214 -1.98 -0.06 -12.59
CA ALA A 214 -2.40 -1.45 -12.50
C ALA A 214 -3.38 -1.73 -11.35
N LEU A 215 -3.12 -1.16 -10.16
CA LEU A 215 -3.99 -1.28 -8.99
C LEU A 215 -5.33 -0.55 -9.21
N SER A 216 -5.31 0.64 -9.80
CA SER A 216 -6.52 1.38 -10.17
C SER A 216 -7.34 0.64 -11.25
N ALA A 217 -6.68 0.03 -12.23
CA ALA A 217 -7.32 -0.76 -13.30
C ALA A 217 -8.05 -1.99 -12.76
N SER A 218 -7.36 -2.75 -11.91
CA SER A 218 -7.85 -4.00 -11.32
C SER A 218 -8.95 -3.73 -10.30
N GLY A 219 -8.82 -2.66 -9.51
CA GLY A 219 -9.67 -2.37 -8.35
C GLY A 219 -9.35 -3.31 -7.18
N PHE A 220 -8.09 -3.75 -7.08
CA PHE A 220 -7.62 -4.68 -6.07
C PHE A 220 -7.76 -4.08 -4.67
N CYS A 221 -8.30 -4.86 -3.73
CA CYS A 221 -8.47 -4.47 -2.34
C CYS A 221 -8.28 -5.68 -1.44
N VAL A 222 -7.28 -5.60 -0.56
CA VAL A 222 -6.94 -6.68 0.39
C VAL A 222 -8.08 -6.93 1.38
N ILE A 223 -8.73 -5.86 1.86
CA ILE A 223 -9.88 -5.96 2.77
C ILE A 223 -11.03 -6.75 2.11
N ASN A 224 -11.33 -6.46 0.84
CA ASN A 224 -12.36 -7.20 0.13
C ASN A 224 -11.94 -8.63 -0.20
N ALA A 225 -10.65 -8.90 -0.39
CA ALA A 225 -10.14 -10.26 -0.53
C ALA A 225 -10.37 -11.10 0.74
N VAL A 226 -10.21 -10.50 1.94
CA VAL A 226 -10.53 -11.17 3.21
C VAL A 226 -12.04 -11.33 3.39
N ARG A 227 -12.86 -10.32 3.05
CA ARG A 227 -14.33 -10.46 3.07
C ARG A 227 -14.83 -11.62 2.20
N GLN A 228 -14.14 -11.89 1.09
CA GLN A 228 -14.43 -13.02 0.20
C GLN A 228 -14.17 -14.40 0.84
N LEU A 229 -13.42 -14.50 1.95
CA LEU A 229 -13.30 -15.74 2.72
C LEU A 229 -14.63 -16.13 3.38
N PHE A 230 -15.44 -15.14 3.75
CA PHE A 230 -16.71 -15.32 4.46
C PHE A 230 -17.93 -15.26 3.54
N GLN A 231 -17.76 -14.85 2.28
CA GLN A 231 -18.84 -14.76 1.30
C GLN A 231 -18.77 -15.91 0.30
N ARG A 232 -19.87 -16.67 0.17
CA ARG A 232 -19.96 -17.71 -0.85
C ARG A 232 -20.07 -17.08 -2.25
N GLY A 233 -19.26 -17.57 -3.19
CA GLY A 233 -19.43 -17.30 -4.64
C GLY A 233 -18.47 -16.29 -5.29
N LYS A 234 -17.76 -15.44 -4.53
CA LYS A 234 -16.79 -14.47 -5.10
C LYS A 234 -15.40 -14.75 -4.55
N LYS A 235 -14.51 -15.35 -5.36
CA LYS A 235 -13.11 -15.62 -4.98
C LYS A 235 -12.08 -14.83 -5.81
N ALA A 236 -12.55 -13.95 -6.70
CA ALA A 236 -11.71 -13.25 -7.68
C ALA A 236 -10.57 -12.44 -7.04
N MET A 237 -10.87 -11.72 -5.95
CA MET A 237 -9.85 -10.90 -5.28
C MET A 237 -8.92 -11.75 -4.42
N LEU A 238 -9.43 -12.83 -3.81
CA LEU A 238 -8.60 -13.79 -3.09
C LEU A 238 -7.57 -14.46 -4.02
N ILE A 239 -7.99 -14.93 -5.20
CA ILE A 239 -7.09 -15.50 -6.22
C ILE A 239 -6.04 -14.47 -6.65
N SER A 240 -6.46 -13.22 -6.86
CA SER A 240 -5.55 -12.14 -7.24
C SER A 240 -4.53 -11.81 -6.13
N THR A 241 -4.92 -11.90 -4.86
CA THR A 241 -4.00 -11.76 -3.71
C THR A 241 -2.95 -12.86 -3.72
N VAL A 242 -3.36 -14.12 -3.90
CA VAL A 242 -2.43 -15.25 -3.97
C VAL A 242 -1.47 -15.09 -5.15
N ALA A 243 -1.97 -14.65 -6.32
CA ALA A 243 -1.13 -14.38 -7.49
C ALA A 243 -0.09 -13.29 -7.23
N LEU A 244 -0.45 -12.22 -6.50
CA LEU A 244 0.49 -11.16 -6.11
C LEU A 244 1.59 -11.68 -5.19
N VAL A 245 1.21 -12.43 -4.14
CA VAL A 245 2.16 -13.01 -3.17
C VAL A 245 3.09 -14.01 -3.85
N ALA A 246 2.54 -14.89 -4.69
CA ALA A 246 3.32 -15.87 -5.43
C ALA A 246 4.29 -15.21 -6.41
N ALA A 247 3.86 -14.20 -7.16
CA ALA A 247 4.74 -13.49 -8.08
C ALA A 247 5.88 -12.76 -7.36
N TYR A 248 5.59 -12.14 -6.21
CA TYR A 248 6.61 -11.50 -5.37
C TYR A 248 7.63 -12.53 -4.86
N ALA A 249 7.17 -13.68 -4.37
CA ALA A 249 8.04 -14.77 -3.91
C ALA A 249 8.92 -15.34 -5.03
N VAL A 250 8.35 -15.56 -6.23
CA VAL A 250 9.08 -16.07 -7.40
C VAL A 250 10.21 -15.10 -7.79
N VAL A 251 9.93 -13.79 -7.85
CA VAL A 251 10.97 -12.81 -8.21
C VAL A 251 12.09 -12.77 -7.18
N LEU A 252 11.79 -12.85 -5.88
CA LEU A 252 12.81 -12.91 -4.84
C LEU A 252 13.61 -14.22 -4.84
N LEU A 253 12.95 -15.34 -5.15
CA LEU A 253 13.59 -16.65 -5.27
C LEU A 253 14.57 -16.65 -6.45
N VAL A 254 14.16 -16.15 -7.61
CA VAL A 254 15.02 -16.01 -8.80
C VAL A 254 16.21 -15.08 -8.50
N ALA A 255 15.99 -14.02 -7.70
CA ALA A 255 17.06 -13.11 -7.28
C ALA A 255 17.95 -13.67 -6.15
N GLY A 256 17.65 -14.86 -5.61
CA GLY A 256 18.41 -15.48 -4.52
C GLY A 256 18.32 -14.76 -3.17
N LYS A 257 17.37 -13.84 -2.98
CA LYS A 257 17.22 -13.02 -1.76
C LYS A 257 16.02 -13.44 -0.90
N LEU A 258 15.47 -14.63 -1.12
CA LEU A 258 14.35 -15.14 -0.33
C LEU A 258 14.87 -15.67 1.02
N ASN A 259 14.60 -14.91 2.09
CA ASN A 259 14.94 -15.31 3.45
C ASN A 259 13.68 -15.77 4.17
N VAL A 260 13.50 -17.09 4.25
CA VAL A 260 12.44 -17.68 5.09
C VAL A 260 12.98 -17.74 6.52
N SER A 261 12.62 -16.74 7.32
CA SER A 261 13.08 -16.66 8.72
C SER A 261 12.03 -16.05 9.64
N VAL A 262 12.10 -16.43 10.91
CA VAL A 262 11.33 -15.82 12.00
C VAL A 262 12.07 -14.60 12.56
N ASP A 263 13.40 -14.69 12.65
CA ASP A 263 14.27 -13.64 13.18
C ASP A 263 15.10 -12.95 12.07
N GLY A 264 15.49 -11.70 12.31
CA GLY A 264 16.31 -10.90 11.38
C GLY A 264 15.54 -10.31 10.19
N GLN A 265 14.21 -10.42 10.18
CA GLN A 265 13.35 -9.82 9.17
C GLN A 265 13.30 -8.29 9.34
N PRO A 266 13.36 -7.51 8.25
CA PRO A 266 13.41 -6.05 8.32
C PRO A 266 12.18 -5.51 9.05
N ILE A 267 12.43 -4.91 10.22
CA ILE A 267 11.46 -4.19 11.05
C ILE A 267 10.41 -5.14 11.71
N ALA A 268 10.66 -6.46 11.74
CA ALA A 268 9.85 -7.39 12.52
C ALA A 268 10.22 -7.31 14.02
N HIS A 269 9.21 -7.32 14.89
CA HIS A 269 9.41 -7.50 16.33
C HIS A 269 9.42 -9.01 16.63
N SER A 270 10.24 -9.43 17.59
CA SER A 270 10.24 -10.80 18.12
C SER A 270 8.99 -11.10 18.96
N ASP A 271 8.18 -10.08 19.28
CA ASP A 271 6.92 -10.26 20.01
C ASP A 271 5.81 -10.78 19.09
N HIS A 272 5.71 -12.11 19.03
CA HIS A 272 4.67 -12.82 18.30
C HIS A 272 3.26 -12.51 18.83
N VAL A 273 3.11 -12.16 20.12
CA VAL A 273 1.82 -11.83 20.74
C VAL A 273 1.31 -10.47 20.25
N ALA A 274 2.18 -9.45 20.23
CA ALA A 274 1.85 -8.12 19.69
C ALA A 274 1.62 -8.15 18.17
N SER A 275 2.16 -9.15 17.48
CA SER A 275 1.91 -9.37 16.05
C SER A 275 0.57 -10.04 15.77
N ALA A 276 0.01 -10.81 16.70
CA ALA A 276 -1.22 -11.60 16.53
C ALA A 276 -2.51 -10.85 16.92
N LEU A 277 -2.42 -9.97 17.91
CA LEU A 277 -3.51 -9.11 18.42
C LEU A 277 -3.74 -7.90 17.51
#